data_AF-A0A9X2XCA4-F1
#
_entry.id   AF-A0A9X2XCA4-F1
#
_cell.length_a   1.000
_cell.length_b   1.000
_cell.length_c   1.000
_cell.angle_alpha   90.00
_cell.angle_beta   90.00
_cell.angle_gamma   90.00
#
_symmetry.space_group_name_H-M   'P 1'
#
loop_
_entity.id
_entity.type
_entity.pdbx_description
1 polymer ?
#
loop_
_entity_poly.entity_id
_entity_poly.type
_entity_poly.pdbx_seq_one_letter_code
_entity_poly.pdbx_strand_id
1 'polypeptide(L)' 'MAIDWIGPMRSAVLTFTGRGIDDTILLETTPEVKVSRRWIFRDITASSFRWTNEEFIDGRWRIVQTFDATRA' A
#
# COMPACT_ATOMS: atom_id res chain seq x y z
N MET A 1 -1.05 9.56 9.50
CA MET A 1 0.11 8.84 10.07
C MET A 1 1.09 8.58 8.94
N ALA A 2 2.40 8.81 9.14
CA ALA A 2 3.43 8.50 8.14
C ALA A 2 3.97 7.08 8.37
N ILE A 3 4.17 6.33 7.29
CA ILE A 3 4.73 4.96 7.31
C ILE A 3 5.89 4.92 6.33
N ASP A 4 7.07 4.53 6.80
CA ASP A 4 8.24 4.33 5.95
C ASP A 4 8.37 2.86 5.57
N TRP A 5 8.32 2.58 4.26
CA TRP A 5 8.64 1.26 3.72
C TRP A 5 10.08 1.24 3.23
N ILE A 6 10.85 0.26 3.70
CA ILE A 6 12.24 0.06 3.31
C ILE A 6 12.30 -1.11 2.33
N GLY A 7 12.58 -0.82 1.06
CA GLY A 7 12.74 -1.84 0.04
C GLY A 7 14.06 -2.60 0.19
N PRO A 8 14.06 -3.95 0.18
CA PRO A 8 15.26 -4.75 0.48
C PRO A 8 16.39 -4.66 -0.56
N MET A 9 16.11 -4.17 -1.77
CA MET A 9 17.06 -4.23 -2.90
C MET A 9 17.69 -2.89 -3.31
N ARG A 10 17.31 -1.74 -2.75
CA ARG A 10 17.70 -0.46 -3.38
C ARG A 10 17.89 0.78 -2.50
N SER A 11 17.97 0.65 -1.18
CA SER A 11 18.10 1.81 -0.26
C SER A 11 17.06 2.91 -0.53
N ALA A 12 15.89 2.54 -1.06
CA ALA A 12 14.80 3.45 -1.34
C ALA A 12 13.81 3.33 -0.19
N VAL A 13 13.76 4.37 0.64
CA VAL A 13 12.69 4.56 1.62
C VAL A 13 11.53 5.22 0.87
N LEU A 14 10.40 4.53 0.78
CA LEU A 14 9.17 5.12 0.28
C LEU A 14 8.33 5.51 1.49
N THR A 15 8.08 6.80 1.64
CA THR A 15 7.20 7.31 2.68
C THR A 15 5.76 7.30 2.16
N PHE A 16 4.85 6.77 2.99
CA PHE A 16 3.43 6.70 2.72
C PHE A 16 2.63 7.52 3.73
N THR A 17 1.56 8.16 3.26
CA THR A 17 0.50 8.68 4.11
C THR A 17 -0.59 7.62 4.26
N GLY A 18 -0.83 7.17 5.49
CA GLY A 18 -1.91 6.24 5.83
C GLY A 18 -3.21 6.95 6.18
N ARG A 19 -4.32 6.48 5.61
CA ARG A 19 -5.70 6.96 5.85
C ARG A 19 -6.65 5.77 5.98
N GLY A 20 -7.58 5.84 6.93
CA GLY A 20 -8.74 4.96 6.97
C GLY A 20 -9.83 5.52 6.04
N ILE A 21 -10.39 4.68 5.19
CA ILE A 21 -11.49 5.01 4.29
C ILE A 21 -12.50 3.88 4.40
N ASP A 22 -13.64 4.15 5.03
CA ASP A 22 -14.65 3.14 5.37
C ASP A 22 -14.01 1.93 6.08
N ASP A 23 -14.23 0.72 5.56
CA ASP A 23 -13.66 -0.54 6.07
C ASP A 23 -12.28 -0.88 5.48
N THR A 24 -11.58 0.12 4.90
CA THR A 24 -10.28 -0.06 4.26
C THR A 24 -9.21 0.84 4.85
N ILE A 25 -7.95 0.41 4.73
CA ILE A 25 -6.79 1.25 5.01
C ILE A 25 -6.06 1.50 3.70
N LEU A 26 -5.91 2.77 3.34
CA LEU A 26 -5.15 3.23 2.19
C LEU A 26 -3.81 3.79 2.65
N LEU A 27 -2.72 3.22 2.13
CA LEU A 27 -1.38 3.80 2.19
C LEU A 27 -1.03 4.32 0.81
N GLU A 28 -0.71 5.60 0.68
CA GLU A 28 -0.33 6.20 -0.60
C GLU A 28 1.00 6.94 -0.45
N THR A 29 1.89 6.79 -1.42
CA THR A 29 3.18 7.49 -1.43
C THR A 29 2.97 8.99 -1.32
N THR A 30 3.82 9.68 -0.55
CA THR A 30 3.71 11.13 -0.41
C THR A 30 4.09 11.84 -1.73
N PRO A 31 3.65 13.10 -1.94
CA PRO A 31 3.91 13.83 -3.19
C PRO A 31 5.39 13.99 -3.55
N GLU A 32 6.29 13.89 -2.57
CA GLU A 32 7.74 14.01 -2.77
C GLU A 32 8.36 12.74 -3.37
N VAL A 33 7.63 11.62 -3.34
CA VAL A 33 8.06 10.34 -3.91
C VAL A 33 7.74 10.32 -5.42
N LYS A 34 8.78 10.12 -6.25
CA LYS A 34 8.64 10.10 -7.72
C LYS A 34 7.74 9.00 -8.27
N VAL A 35 7.54 7.92 -7.52
CA VAL A 35 6.73 6.77 -7.93
C VAL A 35 5.42 6.81 -7.17
N SER A 36 4.32 7.02 -7.89
CA SER A 36 2.99 6.95 -7.31
C SER A 36 2.58 5.48 -7.10
N ARG A 37 2.55 5.07 -5.83
CA ARG A 37 2.15 3.74 -5.40
C ARG A 37 1.15 3.85 -4.27
N ARG A 38 0.18 2.95 -4.24
CA ARG A 38 -0.72 2.79 -3.10
C ARG A 38 -0.94 1.35 -2.71
N TRP A 39 -1.10 1.11 -1.42
CA TRP A 39 -1.53 -0.15 -0.86
C TRP A 39 -2.91 0.00 -0.26
N ILE A 40 -3.79 -0.94 -0.58
CA ILE A 40 -5.16 -0.93 -0.10
C ILE A 40 -5.40 -2.22 0.67
N PHE A 41 -5.58 -2.10 1.98
CA PHE A 41 -5.92 -3.20 2.87
C PHE A 41 -7.44 -3.26 3.02
N ARG A 42 -8.00 -4.46 2.90
CA ARG A 42 -9.44 -4.74 2.93
C ARG A 42 -9.71 -6.10 3.56
N ASP A 43 -10.99 -6.39 3.79
CA ASP A 43 -11.46 -7.63 4.42
C ASP A 43 -10.73 -7.89 5.75
N ILE A 44 -10.49 -6.83 6.53
CA ILE A 44 -9.65 -6.89 7.73
C ILE A 44 -10.45 -7.51 8.87
N THR A 45 -9.95 -8.63 9.38
CA THR A 45 -10.45 -9.30 10.57
C THR A 45 -9.35 -9.40 11.63
N ALA A 46 -9.67 -9.94 12.80
CA ALA A 46 -8.69 -10.19 13.84
C ALA A 46 -7.61 -11.23 13.45
N SER A 47 -7.84 -12.03 12.41
CA SER A 47 -6.94 -13.13 12.00
C SER A 47 -6.57 -13.13 10.51
N SER A 48 -7.12 -12.23 9.70
CA SER A 48 -6.84 -12.18 8.27
C SER A 48 -7.02 -10.79 7.69
N PHE A 49 -6.36 -10.54 6.57
CA PHE A 49 -6.63 -9.39 5.71
C PHE A 49 -6.13 -9.66 4.29
N ARG A 50 -6.64 -8.90 3.34
CA ARG A 50 -6.14 -8.85 1.96
C ARG A 50 -5.56 -7.49 1.67
N TRP A 51 -4.57 -7.44 0.79
CA TRP A 51 -4.13 -6.15 0.27
C TRP A 51 -3.70 -6.22 -1.19
N THR A 52 -3.86 -5.10 -1.88
CA THR A 52 -3.34 -4.89 -3.24
C THR A 52 -2.24 -3.86 -3.21
N ASN A 53 -1.22 -4.08 -4.05
CA ASN A 53 -0.28 -3.05 -4.45
C ASN A 53 -0.73 -2.52 -5.80
N GLU A 54 -0.98 -1.21 -5.86
CA GLU A 54 -1.32 -0.52 -7.08
C GLU A 54 -0.29 0.54 -7.43
N GLU A 55 0.02 0.63 -8.72
CA GLU A 55 0.91 1.64 -9.26
C GLU A 55 0.14 2.52 -10.25
N PHE A 56 0.50 3.80 -10.29
CA PHE A 56 -0.05 4.72 -11.27
C PHE A 56 0.72 4.59 -12.59
N ILE A 57 0.10 3.95 -13.58
CA ILE A 57 0.69 3.62 -14.87
C ILE A 57 -0.27 4.12 -15.95
N ASP A 58 0.25 4.89 -16.91
CA ASP A 58 -0.51 5.44 -18.04
C ASP A 58 -1.78 6.21 -17.62
N GLY A 59 -1.67 7.05 -16.60
CA GLY A 59 -2.78 7.90 -16.15
C GLY A 59 -3.86 7.20 -15.34
N ARG A 60 -3.65 5.95 -14.93
CA ARG A 60 -4.59 5.18 -14.12
C ARG A 60 -3.90 4.29 -13.08
N TRP A 61 -4.62 3.99 -12.02
CA TRP A 61 -4.19 2.99 -11.04
C TRP A 61 -4.34 1.58 -11.61
N ARG A 62 -3.29 0.78 -11.45
CA ARG A 62 -3.24 -0.62 -11.87
C ARG A 62 -2.81 -1.48 -10.70
N ILE A 63 -3.58 -2.53 -10.41
CA ILE A 63 -3.16 -3.58 -9.47
C ILE A 63 -2.00 -4.33 -10.11
N VAL A 64 -0.83 -4.27 -9.46
CA VAL A 64 0.38 -4.99 -9.88
C VAL A 64 0.60 -6.24 -9.03
N GLN A 65 0.08 -6.25 -7.79
CA GLN A 65 0.18 -7.40 -6.90
C GLN A 65 -1.07 -7.51 -6.02
N THR A 66 -1.46 -8.73 -5.70
CA THR A 66 -2.51 -9.07 -4.73
C THR A 66 -1.92 -10.04 -3.72
N PHE A 67 -2.27 -9.84 -2.45
CA PHE A 67 -1.78 -10.65 -1.36
C PHE A 67 -2.90 -10.96 -0.37
N ASP A 68 -2.74 -12.08 0.32
CA ASP A 68 -3.61 -12.56 1.39
C ASP A 68 -2.72 -12.91 2.59
N ALA A 69 -3.13 -12.46 3.78
CA ALA A 69 -2.49 -12.81 5.04
C ALA A 69 -3.49 -13.46 5.98
N THR A 70 -3.05 -14.54 6.63
CA THR A 70 -3.80 -15.24 7.67
C THR A 70 -2.85 -15.54 8.82
N ARG A 71 -3.32 -15.36 10.05
CA ARG A 71 -2.59 -15.74 11.27
C ARG A 71 -2.62 -17.26 11.42
N ALA A 72 -1.45 -17.88 11.60
CA ALA A 72 -1.28 -19.29 11.92
C ALA A 72 -1.45 -19.59 13.42
#